data_AF-A0A8E2EM72-F1
#
_entry.id   AF-A0A8E2EM72-F1
#
_cell.length_a   1.000
_cell.length_b   1.000
_cell.length_c   1.000
_cell.angle_alpha   90.00
_cell.angle_beta   90.00
_cell.angle_gamma   90.00
#
_symmetry.space_group_name_H-M   'P 1'
#
loop_
_entity.id
_entity.type
_entity.pdbx_description
1 polymer ?
#
loop_
_entity_poly.entity_id
_entity_poly.type
_entity_poly.pdbx_seq_one_letter_code
_entity_poly.pdbx_strand_id
1 'polypeptide(L)'
;MRLLRWSNNAEFSLTEDLADDEAIPPYAILSHTWLEDTQEPTFEDLTNDNLQYFWVNICCINKSNLAELSHAINSMFRWYRNAARCYVYLWFTRGWTLQELLAPRSVEFFSRERMRLGNSSSLRQRIQQITGVPASALKGARLSEFSVEERFLWIERRQIKVVEDKVYFLLGILDVKIPLYYGEEAVNISKRV
;
A
#
# COMPACT_ATOMS: atom_id res chain seq x y z
N MET A 1 -1.65 -10.58 9.25
CA MET A 1 -0.56 -10.48 8.26
C MET A 1 0.78 -10.59 8.98
N ARG A 2 1.86 -10.88 8.27
CA ARG A 2 3.22 -10.94 8.83
C ARG A 2 3.97 -9.63 8.63
N LEU A 3 5.00 -9.41 9.45
CA LEU A 3 5.96 -8.33 9.32
C LEU A 3 7.37 -8.89 9.16
N LEU A 4 8.20 -8.19 8.41
CA LEU A 4 9.63 -8.38 8.37
C LEU A 4 10.25 -7.65 9.57
N ARG A 5 10.80 -8.39 10.53
CA ARG A 5 11.50 -7.86 11.68
C ARG A 5 13.00 -7.81 11.41
N TRP A 6 13.58 -6.65 11.62
CA TRP A 6 15.03 -6.47 11.69
C TRP A 6 15.54 -6.70 13.10
N SER A 7 16.62 -7.47 13.23
CA SER A 7 17.33 -7.67 14.48
C SER A 7 18.60 -6.82 14.53
N ASN A 8 19.04 -6.46 15.74
CA ASN A 8 20.29 -5.71 15.95
C ASN A 8 21.56 -6.43 15.42
N ASN A 9 21.45 -7.72 15.07
CA ASN A 9 22.52 -8.53 14.52
C ASN A 9 22.58 -8.50 12.98
N ALA A 10 21.86 -7.58 12.37
CA ALA A 10 21.73 -7.43 10.93
C ALA A 10 21.04 -8.59 10.18
N GLU A 11 20.17 -9.33 10.89
CA GLU A 11 19.38 -10.39 10.30
C GLU A 11 17.89 -10.00 10.21
N PHE A 12 17.26 -10.39 9.11
CA PHE A 12 15.82 -10.29 8.90
C PHE A 12 15.12 -11.60 9.27
N SER A 13 13.96 -11.48 9.93
CA SER A 13 13.08 -12.61 10.25
C SER A 13 11.63 -12.22 10.00
N LEU A 14 10.79 -13.16 9.55
CA LEU A 14 9.35 -12.93 9.49
C LEU A 14 8.74 -13.18 10.87
N THR A 15 7.77 -12.34 11.26
CA THR A 15 6.94 -12.60 12.43
C THR A 15 5.98 -13.76 12.16
N GLU A 16 5.37 -14.27 13.23
CA GLU A 16 4.13 -15.03 13.13
C GLU A 16 3.00 -14.17 12.53
N ASP A 17 1.90 -14.82 12.16
CA ASP A 17 0.75 -14.12 11.60
C ASP A 17 0.06 -13.27 12.67
N LEU A 18 0.07 -11.96 12.47
CA LEU A 18 -0.53 -10.98 13.38
C LEU A 18 -2.00 -10.82 12.99
N ALA A 19 -2.88 -11.47 13.75
CA ALA A 19 -4.33 -11.41 13.57
C ALA A 19 -5.00 -10.36 14.48
N ASP A 20 -4.41 -10.07 15.65
CA ASP A 20 -4.91 -9.14 16.65
C ASP A 20 -4.27 -7.75 16.48
N ASP A 21 -5.09 -6.70 16.43
CA ASP A 21 -4.65 -5.32 16.24
C ASP A 21 -3.83 -4.80 17.43
N GLU A 22 -4.11 -5.27 18.65
CA GLU A 22 -3.37 -4.87 19.86
C GLU A 22 -1.94 -5.46 19.89
N ALA A 23 -1.70 -6.52 19.11
CA ALA A 23 -0.41 -7.18 19.02
C ALA A 23 0.49 -6.62 17.90
N ILE A 24 0.00 -5.68 17.08
CA ILE A 24 0.75 -5.16 15.94
C ILE A 24 1.74 -4.08 16.42
N PRO A 25 3.06 -4.32 16.37
CA PRO A 25 4.05 -3.31 16.73
C PRO A 25 4.08 -2.19 15.70
N PRO A 26 4.57 -0.98 16.03
CA PRO A 26 4.80 0.07 15.02
C PRO A 26 5.68 -0.44 13.86
N TYR A 27 5.22 -0.22 12.64
CA TYR A 27 5.87 -0.71 11.43
C TYR A 27 5.85 0.32 10.31
N ALA A 28 6.82 0.20 9.41
CA ALA A 28 6.84 0.92 8.15
C ALA A 28 6.36 0.03 6.99
N ILE A 29 5.80 0.65 5.96
CA ILE A 29 5.48 -0.02 4.71
C ILE A 29 6.49 0.36 3.65
N LEU A 30 6.92 -0.65 2.90
CA LEU A 30 7.77 -0.52 1.72
C LEU A 30 6.95 -0.90 0.48
N SER A 31 6.43 0.13 -0.21
CA SER A 31 5.57 0.01 -1.41
C SER A 31 6.25 -0.70 -2.58
N HIS A 32 5.50 -1.36 -3.46
CA HIS A 32 6.04 -2.17 -4.57
C HIS A 32 7.16 -1.48 -5.38
N THR A 33 8.17 -2.27 -5.81
CA THR A 33 9.43 -1.93 -6.53
C THR A 33 10.72 -1.85 -5.72
N TRP A 34 10.69 -2.06 -4.39
CA TRP A 34 11.95 -2.18 -3.62
C TRP A 34 12.81 -3.40 -4.00
N LEU A 35 12.28 -4.39 -4.72
CA LEU A 35 12.97 -5.68 -4.93
C LEU A 35 12.94 -6.20 -6.37
N GLU A 36 12.20 -5.59 -7.30
CA GLU A 36 11.95 -6.20 -8.61
C GLU A 36 12.99 -5.89 -9.70
N ASP A 37 13.96 -5.01 -9.47
CA ASP A 37 15.10 -4.84 -10.40
C ASP A 37 16.33 -4.34 -9.63
N THR A 38 17.22 -5.25 -9.23
CA THR A 38 18.61 -5.02 -8.76
C THR A 38 18.89 -3.96 -7.68
N GLN A 39 17.87 -3.38 -7.06
CA GLN A 39 18.01 -2.28 -6.11
C GLN A 39 17.25 -2.58 -4.83
N GLU A 40 17.77 -3.53 -4.04
CA GLU A 40 17.35 -3.66 -2.65
C GLU A 40 17.50 -2.31 -1.92
N PRO A 41 16.59 -1.96 -1.00
CA PRO A 41 16.81 -0.86 -0.07
C PRO A 41 18.09 -1.12 0.70
N THR A 42 18.99 -0.13 0.73
CA THR A 42 20.05 -0.11 1.72
C THR A 42 19.43 0.29 3.06
N PHE A 43 19.70 -0.47 4.11
CA PHE A 43 19.16 -0.30 5.47
C PHE A 43 19.21 1.16 5.98
N GLU A 44 20.19 1.94 5.53
CA GLU A 44 20.38 3.35 5.88
C GLU A 44 19.12 4.22 5.61
N ASP A 45 18.38 3.96 4.53
CA ASP A 45 17.14 4.69 4.21
C ASP A 45 16.00 4.38 5.21
N LEU A 46 16.00 3.17 5.77
CA LEU A 46 14.98 2.64 6.68
C LEU A 46 15.25 2.97 8.15
N THR A 47 16.50 3.31 8.48
CA THR A 47 16.95 3.52 9.88
C THR A 47 16.55 4.87 10.48
N ASN A 48 16.22 5.86 9.66
CA ASN A 48 15.95 7.22 10.14
C ASN A 48 14.76 7.31 11.11
N ASP A 49 13.82 6.37 11.06
CA ASP A 49 12.61 6.38 11.88
C ASP A 49 12.66 5.41 13.09
N ASN A 50 13.81 4.76 13.38
CA ASN A 50 13.97 3.81 14.50
C ASN A 50 12.93 2.66 14.52
N LEU A 51 12.40 2.27 13.37
CA LEU A 51 11.43 1.18 13.26
C LEU A 51 12.13 -0.18 13.08
N GLN A 52 11.67 -1.18 13.83
CA GLN A 52 12.19 -2.55 13.74
C GLN A 52 11.37 -3.46 12.82
N TYR A 53 10.16 -3.04 12.46
CA TYR A 53 9.20 -3.86 11.71
C TYR A 53 8.83 -3.19 10.39
N PHE A 54 8.79 -4.00 9.34
CA PHE A 54 8.52 -3.56 7.98
C PHE A 54 7.50 -4.48 7.32
N TRP A 55 6.59 -3.91 6.54
CA TRP A 55 5.68 -4.67 5.70
C TRP A 55 6.09 -4.49 4.24
N VAL A 56 6.37 -5.61 3.58
CA VAL A 56 6.80 -5.71 2.19
C VAL A 56 5.92 -6.75 1.50
N ASN A 57 5.15 -6.36 0.49
CA ASN A 57 4.12 -7.23 -0.09
C ASN A 57 4.66 -8.55 -0.66
N ILE A 58 5.92 -8.57 -1.11
CA ILE A 58 6.58 -9.78 -1.63
C ILE A 58 6.88 -10.79 -0.51
N CYS A 59 7.26 -10.32 0.68
CA CYS A 59 7.73 -11.17 1.77
C CYS A 59 6.64 -11.45 2.83
N CYS A 60 5.69 -10.52 2.99
CA CYS A 60 4.75 -10.51 4.12
C CYS A 60 3.40 -11.17 3.82
N ILE A 61 3.16 -11.61 2.59
CA ILE A 61 1.91 -12.24 2.14
C ILE A 61 2.22 -13.58 1.48
N ASN A 62 1.64 -14.67 1.98
CA ASN A 62 1.67 -15.95 1.28
C ASN A 62 0.69 -15.96 0.11
N LYS A 63 1.19 -15.71 -1.10
CA LYS A 63 0.35 -15.76 -2.32
C LYS A 63 -0.11 -17.18 -2.68
N SER A 64 0.54 -18.22 -2.15
CA SER A 64 0.16 -19.62 -2.39
C SER A 64 -0.97 -20.11 -1.46
N ASN A 65 -1.27 -19.38 -0.38
CA ASN A 65 -2.39 -19.67 0.51
C ASN A 65 -3.54 -18.70 0.24
N LEU A 66 -4.63 -19.18 -0.36
CA LEU A 66 -5.76 -18.34 -0.77
C LEU A 66 -6.52 -17.71 0.39
N ALA A 67 -6.64 -18.42 1.52
CA ALA A 67 -7.29 -17.86 2.70
C ALA A 67 -6.47 -16.68 3.25
N GLU A 68 -5.15 -16.84 3.30
CA GLU A 68 -4.23 -15.77 3.71
C GLU A 68 -4.22 -14.62 2.70
N LEU A 69 -4.17 -14.91 1.40
CA LEU A 69 -4.19 -13.90 0.34
C LEU A 69 -5.50 -13.09 0.36
N SER A 70 -6.64 -13.76 0.50
CA SER A 70 -7.96 -13.12 0.63
C SER A 70 -8.03 -12.25 1.87
N HIS A 71 -7.58 -12.77 3.02
CA HIS A 71 -7.51 -12.00 4.25
C HIS A 71 -6.58 -10.78 4.10
N ALA A 72 -5.43 -10.95 3.47
CA ALA A 72 -4.46 -9.90 3.24
C ALA A 72 -5.05 -8.80 2.35
N ILE A 73 -5.63 -9.14 1.20
CA ILE A 73 -6.26 -8.19 0.27
C ILE A 73 -7.38 -7.40 0.96
N ASN A 74 -8.26 -8.07 1.71
CA ASN A 74 -9.38 -7.43 2.39
C ASN A 74 -8.98 -6.60 3.63
N SER A 75 -7.77 -6.79 4.17
CA SER A 75 -7.26 -6.02 5.32
C SER A 75 -6.21 -4.98 4.93
N MET A 76 -5.71 -5.01 3.70
CA MET A 76 -4.57 -4.22 3.24
C MET A 76 -4.71 -2.71 3.47
N PHE A 77 -5.88 -2.14 3.18
CA PHE A 77 -6.13 -0.71 3.43
C PHE A 77 -6.01 -0.35 4.92
N ARG A 78 -6.46 -1.24 5.81
CA ARG A 78 -6.29 -1.08 7.27
C ARG A 78 -4.81 -1.10 7.65
N TRP A 79 -4.05 -2.02 7.06
CA TRP A 79 -2.60 -2.09 7.29
C TRP A 79 -1.89 -0.82 6.80
N TYR A 80 -2.20 -0.33 5.60
CA TYR A 80 -1.70 0.96 5.14
C TYR A 80 -2.04 2.11 6.10
N ARG A 81 -3.28 2.15 6.61
CA ARG A 81 -3.72 3.18 7.55
C ARG A 81 -3.03 3.15 8.90
N ASN A 82 -2.70 1.95 9.40
CA ASN A 82 -2.09 1.76 10.71
C ASN A 82 -0.56 1.85 10.70
N ALA A 83 0.07 1.84 9.52
CA ALA A 83 1.50 2.01 9.40
C ALA A 83 1.98 3.36 9.98
N ALA A 84 3.12 3.33 10.67
CA ALA A 84 3.75 4.53 11.19
C ALA A 84 4.30 5.39 10.03
N ARG A 85 4.86 4.74 9.01
CA ARG A 85 5.41 5.35 7.80
C ARG A 85 5.12 4.49 6.58
N CYS A 86 4.95 5.12 5.42
CA CYS A 86 4.89 4.45 4.13
C CYS A 86 5.94 5.06 3.22
N TYR A 87 6.89 4.27 2.75
CA TYR A 87 7.92 4.71 1.82
C TYR A 87 7.54 4.24 0.41
N VAL A 88 7.44 5.20 -0.51
CA VAL A 88 6.95 4.99 -1.87
C VAL A 88 7.97 5.49 -2.88
N TYR A 89 8.39 4.62 -3.80
CA TYR A 89 9.12 5.05 -4.97
C TYR A 89 8.17 5.72 -5.98
N LEU A 90 8.59 6.87 -6.49
CA LEU A 90 7.72 7.78 -7.22
C LEU A 90 7.23 7.16 -8.55
N TRP A 91 6.04 6.57 -8.54
CA TRP A 91 5.27 6.19 -9.73
C TRP A 91 3.78 6.48 -9.52
N PHE A 92 3.36 7.73 -9.75
CA PHE A 92 1.97 8.16 -9.51
C PHE A 92 0.93 7.58 -10.45
N THR A 93 1.33 6.98 -11.58
CA THR A 93 0.40 6.42 -12.57
C THR A 93 0.12 4.92 -12.36
N ARG A 94 0.66 4.27 -11.32
CA ARG A 94 0.41 2.85 -11.05
C ARG A 94 -0.88 2.69 -10.26
N GLY A 95 -1.66 1.64 -10.55
CA GLY A 95 -2.90 1.32 -9.81
C GLY A 95 -2.69 1.25 -8.30
N TRP A 96 -1.67 0.49 -7.88
CA TRP A 96 -1.36 0.21 -6.47
C TRP A 96 -0.98 1.44 -5.63
N THR A 97 -0.58 2.56 -6.24
CA THR A 97 -0.12 3.71 -5.47
C THR A 97 -1.24 4.52 -4.82
N LEU A 98 -2.52 4.30 -5.12
CA LEU A 98 -3.58 5.12 -4.49
C LEU A 98 -3.91 4.68 -3.06
N GLN A 99 -3.93 3.39 -2.73
CA GLN A 99 -4.06 2.97 -1.32
C GLN A 99 -2.82 3.37 -0.54
N GLU A 100 -1.63 3.17 -1.10
CA GLU A 100 -0.34 3.60 -0.53
C GLU A 100 -0.26 5.12 -0.30
N LEU A 101 -1.02 5.90 -1.08
CA LEU A 101 -1.09 7.35 -0.99
C LEU A 101 -2.16 7.85 0.00
N LEU A 102 -3.34 7.21 0.03
CA LEU A 102 -4.51 7.71 0.77
C LEU A 102 -4.74 7.07 2.13
N ALA A 103 -4.31 5.82 2.33
CA ALA A 103 -4.53 5.15 3.59
C ALA A 103 -3.53 5.59 4.67
N PRO A 104 -2.20 5.64 4.43
CA PRO A 104 -1.25 5.99 5.47
C PRO A 104 -1.35 7.45 5.90
N ARG A 105 -1.12 7.70 7.19
CA ARG A 105 -1.05 9.07 7.73
C ARG A 105 0.19 9.83 7.26
N SER A 106 1.27 9.10 6.93
CA SER A 106 2.54 9.65 6.51
C SER A 106 3.11 8.85 5.36
N VAL A 107 3.32 9.51 4.22
CA VAL A 107 3.98 8.93 3.05
C VAL A 107 5.20 9.76 2.69
N GLU A 108 6.33 9.09 2.55
CA GLU A 108 7.61 9.66 2.13
C GLU A 108 7.94 9.13 0.72
N PHE A 109 8.29 10.05 -0.18
CA PHE A 109 8.51 9.77 -1.59
C PHE A 109 9.99 9.79 -1.93
N PHE A 110 10.42 8.79 -2.70
CA PHE A 110 11.81 8.63 -3.13
C PHE A 110 11.90 8.50 -4.65
N SER A 111 12.99 9.02 -5.23
CA SER A 111 13.33 8.77 -6.64
C SER A 111 13.95 7.38 -6.80
N ARG A 112 14.11 6.91 -8.03
CA ARG A 112 14.78 5.62 -8.31
C ARG A 112 16.24 5.60 -7.85
N GLU A 113 16.86 6.78 -7.77
CA GLU A 113 18.22 7.00 -7.28
C GLU A 113 18.28 7.12 -5.75
N ARG A 114 17.22 6.72 -5.03
CA ARG A 114 17.10 6.76 -3.55
C ARG A 114 17.15 8.17 -2.96
N MET A 115 16.89 9.21 -3.75
CA MET A 115 16.82 10.57 -3.24
C MET A 115 15.43 10.85 -2.68
N ARG A 116 15.37 11.34 -1.44
CA ARG A 116 14.12 11.81 -0.85
C ARG A 116 13.59 13.01 -1.63
N LEU A 117 12.41 12.86 -2.22
CA LEU A 117 11.73 13.90 -3.00
C LEU A 117 10.81 14.78 -2.15
N GLY A 118 10.35 14.25 -1.01
CA GLY A 118 9.46 14.94 -0.08
C GLY A 118 8.38 14.02 0.48
N ASN A 119 7.31 14.60 1.02
CA ASN A 119 6.19 13.87 1.61
C ASN A 119 4.84 14.31 1.03
N SER A 120 3.76 13.64 1.44
CA SER A 120 2.40 13.95 0.96
C SER A 120 1.97 15.40 1.17
N SER A 121 2.55 16.09 2.16
CA SER A 121 2.28 17.50 2.38
C SER A 121 3.09 18.40 1.46
N SER A 122 4.40 18.16 1.30
CA SER A 122 5.27 19.00 0.45
C SER A 122 4.97 18.82 -1.04
N LEU A 123 4.56 17.62 -1.47
CA LEU A 123 4.27 17.30 -2.86
C LEU A 123 2.78 17.39 -3.23
N ARG A 124 1.92 17.84 -2.30
CA ARG A 124 0.45 17.78 -2.43
C ARG A 124 -0.09 18.32 -3.75
N GLN A 125 0.33 19.52 -4.16
CA GLN A 125 -0.14 20.14 -5.40
C GLN A 125 0.26 19.33 -6.63
N ARG A 126 1.50 18.83 -6.66
CA ARG A 126 2.00 17.99 -7.75
C ARG A 126 1.27 16.65 -7.81
N ILE A 127 1.02 16.03 -6.66
CA ILE A 127 0.25 14.78 -6.56
C ILE A 127 -1.18 15.00 -7.07
N GLN A 128 -1.85 16.06 -6.65
CA GLN A 128 -3.19 16.42 -7.12
C GLN A 128 -3.23 16.63 -8.64
N GLN A 129 -2.26 17.35 -9.21
CA GLN A 129 -2.17 17.60 -10.65
C GLN A 129 -2.02 16.31 -11.46
N ILE A 130 -1.20 15.38 -10.99
CA ILE A 130 -0.93 14.11 -11.69
C ILE A 130 -2.08 13.11 -11.51
N THR A 131 -2.55 12.95 -10.27
CA THR A 131 -3.50 11.88 -9.93
C THR A 131 -4.97 12.30 -10.07
N GLY A 132 -5.27 13.59 -10.06
CA GLY A 132 -6.64 14.11 -9.97
C GLY A 132 -7.27 13.98 -8.57
N VAL A 133 -6.56 13.43 -7.58
CA VAL A 133 -7.08 13.24 -6.23
C VAL A 133 -7.17 14.58 -5.50
N PRO A 134 -8.33 14.93 -4.90
CA PRO A 134 -8.50 16.18 -4.18
C PRO A 134 -7.49 16.36 -3.04
N ALA A 135 -7.04 17.60 -2.83
CA ALA A 135 -6.15 17.95 -1.74
C ALA A 135 -6.71 17.62 -0.34
N SER A 136 -8.04 17.57 -0.18
CA SER A 136 -8.72 17.13 1.05
C SER A 136 -8.50 15.63 1.31
N ALA A 137 -8.65 14.78 0.28
CA ALA A 137 -8.37 13.35 0.39
C ALA A 137 -6.88 13.10 0.72
N LEU A 138 -5.96 13.83 0.08
CA LEU A 138 -4.52 13.78 0.39
C LEU A 138 -4.15 14.26 1.80
N LYS A 139 -5.05 14.99 2.48
CA LYS A 139 -4.90 15.39 3.89
C LYS A 139 -5.49 14.38 4.88
N GLY A 140 -6.09 13.29 4.38
CA GLY A 140 -6.72 12.26 5.21
C GLY A 140 -8.20 12.50 5.51
N ALA A 141 -8.92 13.26 4.67
CA ALA A 141 -10.38 13.29 4.73
C ALA A 141 -10.95 11.88 4.58
N ARG A 142 -12.10 11.59 5.22
CA ARG A 142 -12.70 10.26 5.15
C ARG A 142 -13.13 9.99 3.72
N LEU A 143 -12.84 8.78 3.21
CA LEU A 143 -13.22 8.41 1.84
C LEU A 143 -14.74 8.44 1.60
N SER A 144 -15.54 8.28 2.66
CA SER A 144 -17.00 8.41 2.64
C SER A 144 -17.49 9.84 2.40
N GLU A 145 -16.61 10.85 2.48
CA GLU A 145 -16.92 12.24 2.14
C GLU A 145 -16.87 12.49 0.62
N PHE A 146 -16.43 11.50 -0.16
CA PHE A 146 -16.37 11.54 -1.62
C PHE A 146 -17.34 10.53 -2.23
N SER A 147 -17.97 10.90 -3.33
CA SER A 147 -18.88 10.01 -4.04
C SER A 147 -18.16 8.77 -4.57
N VAL A 148 -18.92 7.72 -4.88
CA VAL A 148 -18.35 6.52 -5.51
C VAL A 148 -17.77 6.87 -6.88
N GLU A 149 -18.47 7.69 -7.65
CA GLU A 149 -18.06 8.19 -8.97
C GLU A 149 -16.76 8.99 -8.89
N GLU A 150 -16.64 9.91 -7.91
CA GLU A 150 -15.40 10.66 -7.68
C GLU A 150 -14.23 9.72 -7.38
N ARG A 151 -14.45 8.73 -6.52
CA ARG A 151 -13.43 7.73 -6.17
C ARG A 151 -13.03 6.88 -7.37
N PHE A 152 -13.97 6.54 -8.26
CA PHE A 152 -13.68 5.84 -9.51
C PHE A 152 -12.82 6.69 -10.47
N LEU A 153 -13.06 8.00 -10.57
CA LEU A 153 -12.26 8.90 -11.43
C LEU A 153 -10.78 8.94 -11.05
N TRP A 154 -10.43 8.72 -9.77
CA TRP A 154 -9.04 8.69 -9.30
C TRP A 154 -8.25 7.48 -9.85
N ILE A 155 -8.96 6.53 -10.45
CA ILE A 155 -8.47 5.23 -10.89
C ILE A 155 -8.34 5.18 -12.40
N GLU A 156 -9.26 5.81 -13.12
CA GLU A 156 -9.26 5.86 -14.59
C GLU A 156 -7.94 6.40 -15.16
N ARG A 157 -7.28 7.29 -14.42
CA ARG A 157 -5.99 7.89 -14.81
C ARG A 157 -4.78 6.98 -14.58
N ARG A 158 -4.96 5.76 -14.09
CA ARG A 158 -3.87 4.86 -13.69
C ARG A 158 -3.66 3.71 -14.68
N GLN A 159 -2.39 3.40 -14.92
CA GLN A 159 -1.92 2.23 -15.62
C GLN A 159 -1.94 1.01 -14.68
N ILE A 160 -2.65 -0.02 -15.11
CA ILE A 160 -2.84 -1.25 -14.35
C ILE A 160 -2.42 -2.40 -15.24
N LYS A 161 -1.40 -3.15 -14.82
CA LYS A 161 -0.81 -4.24 -15.62
C LYS A 161 -1.70 -5.49 -15.63
N VAL A 162 -2.43 -5.74 -14.54
CA VAL A 162 -3.22 -6.95 -14.29
C VAL A 162 -4.63 -6.52 -13.88
N VAL A 163 -5.67 -7.01 -14.55
CA VAL A 163 -7.03 -6.49 -14.37
C VAL A 163 -7.57 -6.80 -12.97
N GLU A 164 -7.17 -7.94 -12.39
CA GLU A 164 -7.47 -8.39 -11.03
C GLU A 164 -6.99 -7.36 -9.99
N ASP A 165 -5.82 -6.76 -10.24
CA ASP A 165 -5.27 -5.70 -9.38
C ASP A 165 -6.20 -4.48 -9.33
N LYS A 166 -6.97 -4.19 -10.38
CA LYS A 166 -7.97 -3.09 -10.36
C LYS A 166 -8.97 -3.31 -9.24
N VAL A 167 -9.42 -4.56 -9.09
CA VAL A 167 -10.50 -4.90 -8.17
C VAL A 167 -9.99 -4.91 -6.73
N TYR A 168 -8.84 -5.52 -6.47
CA TYR A 168 -8.24 -5.53 -5.13
C TYR A 168 -7.90 -4.13 -4.64
N PHE A 169 -7.46 -3.28 -5.56
CA PHE A 169 -7.18 -1.89 -5.28
C PHE A 169 -8.46 -1.10 -4.92
N LEU A 170 -9.58 -1.37 -5.58
CA LEU A 170 -10.86 -0.71 -5.34
C LEU A 170 -11.45 -1.03 -3.96
N LEU A 171 -11.23 -2.24 -3.44
CA LEU A 171 -11.82 -2.70 -2.17
C LEU A 171 -11.60 -1.71 -1.02
N GLY A 172 -10.36 -1.29 -0.80
CA GLY A 172 -10.01 -0.35 0.26
C GLY A 172 -10.54 1.06 0.03
N ILE A 173 -10.61 1.50 -1.23
CA ILE A 173 -11.07 2.84 -1.60
C ILE A 173 -12.60 2.95 -1.48
N LEU A 174 -13.31 1.89 -1.85
CA LEU A 174 -14.77 1.80 -1.79
C LEU A 174 -15.29 1.32 -0.44
N ASP A 175 -14.42 0.81 0.44
CA ASP A 175 -14.77 0.18 1.72
C ASP A 175 -15.64 -1.08 1.54
N VAL A 176 -15.27 -1.91 0.56
CA VAL A 176 -15.96 -3.16 0.21
C VAL A 176 -15.07 -4.35 0.53
N LYS A 177 -15.67 -5.43 1.04
CA LYS A 177 -15.00 -6.73 1.24
C LYS A 177 -15.52 -7.74 0.24
N ILE A 178 -14.61 -8.46 -0.42
CA ILE A 178 -14.99 -9.49 -1.40
C ILE A 178 -14.29 -10.82 -1.05
N PRO A 179 -15.05 -11.93 -0.91
CA PRO A 179 -14.47 -13.26 -0.89
C PRO A 179 -13.81 -13.57 -2.24
N LEU A 180 -12.50 -13.86 -2.22
CA LEU A 180 -11.74 -14.26 -3.40
C LEU A 180 -11.91 -15.77 -3.67
N TYR A 181 -12.27 -16.14 -4.89
CA TYR A 181 -12.34 -17.53 -5.35
C TYR A 181 -11.22 -17.81 -6.37
N TYR A 182 -10.61 -19.00 -6.30
CA TYR A 182 -9.50 -19.38 -7.19
C TYR A 182 -9.95 -19.42 -8.66
N GLY A 183 -9.18 -18.79 -9.56
CA GLY A 183 -9.47 -18.79 -11.00
C GLY A 183 -10.64 -17.90 -11.43
N GLU A 184 -11.15 -17.05 -10.53
CA GLU A 184 -12.22 -16.11 -10.84
C GLU A 184 -11.69 -14.96 -11.71
N GLU A 185 -12.22 -14.83 -12.93
CA GLU A 185 -11.87 -13.73 -13.84
C GLU A 185 -12.20 -12.37 -13.22
N ALA A 186 -11.33 -11.37 -13.43
CA ALA A 186 -11.53 -10.02 -12.89
C ALA A 186 -12.91 -9.41 -13.19
N VAL A 187 -13.54 -9.79 -14.30
CA VAL A 187 -14.91 -9.42 -14.67
C VAL A 187 -15.93 -9.86 -13.60
N ASN A 188 -15.80 -11.07 -13.05
CA ASN A 188 -16.72 -11.58 -12.04
C ASN A 188 -16.51 -10.89 -10.69
N ILE A 189 -15.26 -10.57 -10.35
CA ILE A 189 -14.95 -9.81 -9.13
C ILE A 189 -15.52 -8.38 -9.24
N SER A 190 -15.42 -7.73 -10.40
CA SER A 190 -15.95 -6.38 -10.62
C SER A 190 -17.47 -6.26 -10.52
N LYS A 191 -18.23 -7.33 -10.77
CA LYS A 191 -19.71 -7.34 -10.64
C LYS A 191 -20.18 -7.34 -9.17
N ARG A 192 -19.27 -7.56 -8.23
CA ARG A 192 -19.53 -7.69 -6.80
C ARG A 192 -19.05 -6.47 -5.99
N VAL A 193 -18.40 -5.53 -6.67
CA VAL A 193 -18.00 -4.20 -6.18
C VAL A 193 -19.10 -3.21 -6.50
#